data_AF-A0A957F4R7-F1
#
_entry.id   AF-A0A957F4R7-F1
#
_cell.length_a   1.000
_cell.length_b   1.000
_cell.length_c   1.000
_cell.angle_alpha   90.00
_cell.angle_beta   90.00
_cell.angle_gamma   90.00
#
_symmetry.space_group_name_H-M   'P 1'
#
loop_
_entity.id
_entity.type
_entity.pdbx_description
1 polymer ?
#
loop_
_entity_poly.entity_id
_entity_poly.type
_entity_poly.pdbx_seq_one_letter_code
_entity_poly.pdbx_strand_id
1 'polypeptide(L)' 'RWRQALLAGHAPQVVLNATNEAALLIVGLDDLKRHAIDLN' A
#
# COMPACT_ATOMS: atom_id res chain seq x y z
N ARG A 1 -7.34 7.90 -2.43
CA ARG A 1 -8.33 7.23 -1.54
C ARG A 1 -7.70 6.11 -0.71
N TRP A 2 -6.70 5.38 -1.22
CA TRP A 2 -6.02 4.32 -0.46
C TRP A 2 -5.42 4.79 0.88
N ARG A 3 -4.69 5.92 0.92
CA ARG A 3 -4.14 6.50 2.17
C ARG A 3 -5.19 6.77 3.25
N GLN A 4 -6.40 7.18 2.87
CA GLN A 4 -7.48 7.40 3.84
C GLN A 4 -7.99 6.07 4.41
N ALA A 5 -8.06 5.03 3.59
CA ALA A 5 -8.42 3.69 4.04
C ALA A 5 -7.35 3.12 4.99
N LEU A 6 -6.06 3.37 4.72
CA LEU A 6 -4.95 3.03 5.62
C LEU A 6 -5.11 3.72 6.99
N LEU A 7 -5.40 5.03 7.01
CA LEU A 7 -5.63 5.76 8.25
C LEU A 7 -6.88 5.29 9.01
N ALA A 8 -7.90 4.80 8.30
CA ALA A 8 -9.09 4.22 8.88
C ALA A 8 -8.91 2.75 9.32
N GLY A 9 -7.73 2.14 9.12
CA GLY A 9 -7.47 0.73 9.44
C GLY A 9 -8.13 -0.28 8.50
N HIS A 10 -8.64 0.17 7.35
CA HIS A 10 -9.33 -0.65 6.35
C HIS A 10 -8.65 -0.56 4.97
N ALA A 11 -7.32 -0.48 4.94
CA ALA A 11 -6.59 -0.44 3.67
C ALA A 11 -6.82 -1.75 2.90
N PRO A 12 -7.25 -1.68 1.63
CA PRO A 12 -7.36 -2.87 0.80
C PRO A 12 -5.97 -3.39 0.45
N GLN A 13 -5.93 -4.69 0.15
CA GLN A 13 -4.77 -5.38 -0.38
C GLN A 13 -4.25 -4.74 -1.67
N VAL A 14 -2.93 -4.66 -1.81
CA VAL A 14 -2.23 -4.05 -2.95
C VAL A 14 -1.26 -5.03 -3.59
N VAL A 15 -0.98 -4.84 -4.87
CA VAL A 15 0.05 -5.59 -5.60
C VAL A 15 1.25 -4.67 -5.75
N LEU A 16 2.36 -4.95 -5.07
CA LEU A 16 3.55 -4.10 -5.12
C LEU A 16 4.12 -4.03 -6.54
N ASN A 17 4.16 -5.17 -7.24
CA ASN A 17 4.65 -5.26 -8.61
C ASN A 17 3.83 -4.44 -9.62
N ALA A 18 2.57 -4.11 -9.30
CA ALA A 18 1.71 -3.26 -10.13
C ALA A 18 1.62 -1.81 -9.60
N THR A 19 2.31 -1.49 -8.51
CA THR A 19 2.29 -0.16 -7.89
C THR A 19 3.51 0.64 -8.32
N ASN A 20 3.28 1.86 -8.81
CA ASN A 20 4.38 2.77 -9.18
C ASN A 20 5.13 3.24 -7.92
N GLU A 21 6.45 3.37 -8.02
CA GLU A 21 7.33 3.91 -6.96
C GLU A 21 6.89 5.28 -6.44
N ALA A 22 6.23 6.10 -7.26
CA ALA A 22 5.65 7.38 -6.83
C ALA A 22 4.64 7.25 -5.67
N ALA A 23 4.07 6.06 -5.44
CA ALA A 23 3.24 5.79 -4.28
C ALA A 23 4.00 5.98 -2.95
N LEU A 24 5.33 5.79 -2.94
CA LEU A 24 6.19 5.97 -1.78
C LEU A 24 6.28 7.42 -1.29
N LEU A 25 5.96 8.39 -2.17
CA LEU A 25 5.86 9.81 -1.79
C LEU A 25 4.61 10.10 -0.94
N ILE A 26 3.62 9.21 -0.99
CA ILE A 26 2.30 9.40 -0.38
C ILE A 26 2.12 8.47 0.83
N VAL A 27 2.64 7.25 0.76
CA VAL A 27 2.51 6.20 1.79
C VAL A 27 3.83 5.45 1.98
N GLY A 28 4.11 5.01 3.21
CA GLY A 28 5.36 4.32 3.52
C GLY A 28 5.46 2.94 2.86
N LEU A 29 6.68 2.52 2.53
CA LEU A 29 6.95 1.18 1.98
C LEU A 29 6.47 0.08 2.93
N ASP A 30 6.62 0.25 4.25
CA ASP A 30 6.18 -0.72 5.25
C ASP A 30 4.66 -0.91 5.27
N ASP A 31 3.90 0.16 5.04
CA ASP A 31 2.43 0.08 4.96
C ASP A 31 1.98 -0.63 3.69
N LEU A 32 2.66 -0.37 2.58
CA LEU A 32 2.41 -1.08 1.33
C LEU A 32 2.77 -2.57 1.46
N LYS A 33 3.92 -2.91 2.06
CA LYS A 33 4.35 -4.29 2.30
C LYS A 33 3.37 -5.06 3.20
N ARG A 34 2.83 -4.42 4.24
CA ARG A 34 1.83 -5.05 5.13
C ARG A 34 0.53 -5.43 4.42
N HIS A 35 0.17 -4.69 3.38
CA HIS A 35 -1.04 -4.96 2.59
C HIS A 35 -0.71 -5.62 1.24
N ALA A 36 0.54 -6.00 1.00
CA ALA A 36 0.98 -6.60 -0.24
C ALA A 36 0.51 -8.06 -0.33
N ILE A 37 -0.13 -8.42 -1.45
CA ILE A 37 -0.53 -9.81 -1.72
C ILE A 37 0.49 -10.59 -2.52
N ASP A 38 1.45 -9.89 -3.12
CA ASP A 38 2.50 -10.47 -3.96
C ASP A 38 3.83 -10.65 -3.23
N LEU A 39 3.87 -10.36 -1.93
CA LEU A 39 5.02 -10.58 -1.07
C LEU A 39 4.98 -12.04 -0.57
N ASN A 40 5.50 -12.96 -1.38
CA ASN A 40 5.68 -14.38 -1.06
C ASN A 40 7.01 -14.66 -0.37
#